data_AF-G4YQ86-F1
#
_entry.id   AF-G4YQ86-F1
#
_cell.length_a   1.000
_cell.length_b   1.000
_cell.length_c   1.000
_cell.angle_alpha   90.00
_cell.angle_beta   90.00
_cell.angle_gamma   90.00
#
_symmetry.space_group_name_H-M   'P 1'
#
loop_
_entity.id
_entity.type
_entity.pdbx_description
1 polymer ?
#
loop_
_entity_poly.entity_id
_entity_poly.type
_entity_poly.pdbx_seq_one_letter_code
_entity_poly.pdbx_strand_id
1 'polypeptide(L)'
;MLMAGAVPTTIADKAPAFEVPTFDYATLSTANTPNDVLDALKKDGIISFTNVPSYAQVRRAYLDSAANCAVSAQEANAEFLLHKTLSDGTNRYTISTPSGQEANPNATTTHAACPGYSAVYNEFSSLLELVVLNVATTLDATSFTTKDGYGQAVSSRKLMTDAVRLDHFHAYEAPSVHERRLASAANATTNSSSQDDLTLELHEDDGMFIVFATPAFYKVSSDGSKSTLESVSAGGQDDSESGLIIQRRDGQRVRPVLKPDQVTLMVGTGYNRWVATSEQLPAVMHGVRMPEVETAETQRLLRAWFGKMTLLPSYQRMLKQMDFDVHANTTAQYVQQGYQSDHQLLGCAPGRHLLASADCHFKECTARPGKEKAAEPGCHLICNSEDFSDGYCNERCNCTVSTHSATTCWMLCVKNLDSCPESKQTCSGIERVCSKKL
;
A
#
# COMPACT_ATOMS: atom_id res chain seq x y z
N MET A 1 -26.81 3.21 39.57
CA MET A 1 -26.29 4.11 38.51
C MET A 1 -25.17 3.39 37.80
N LEU A 2 -25.45 2.81 36.64
CA LEU A 2 -24.43 2.26 35.75
C LEU A 2 -23.91 3.42 34.91
N MET A 3 -22.66 3.83 35.17
CA MET A 3 -21.93 4.73 34.28
C MET A 3 -21.69 3.97 32.99
N ALA A 4 -22.43 4.31 31.93
CA ALA A 4 -22.10 3.90 30.58
C ALA A 4 -20.79 4.58 30.20
N GLY A 5 -19.68 3.85 30.25
CA GLY A 5 -18.41 4.32 29.70
C GLY A 5 -18.60 4.55 28.20
N ALA A 6 -18.30 5.77 27.73
CA ALA A 6 -18.33 6.10 26.32
C ALA A 6 -17.37 5.14 25.58
N VAL A 7 -17.91 4.41 24.60
CA VAL A 7 -17.09 3.63 23.68
C VAL A 7 -16.35 4.65 22.81
N PRO A 8 -15.00 4.66 22.78
CA PRO A 8 -14.25 5.64 22.01
C PRO A 8 -14.58 5.52 20.52
N THR A 9 -15.04 6.62 19.92
CA THR A 9 -15.59 6.65 18.55
C THR A 9 -14.60 7.17 17.51
N THR A 10 -13.44 7.72 17.89
CA THR A 10 -12.50 8.34 16.92
C THR A 10 -11.04 7.87 17.07
N ILE A 11 -10.22 8.08 16.04
CA ILE A 11 -8.76 7.78 16.05
C ILE A 11 -8.03 8.57 17.16
N ALA A 12 -8.46 9.82 17.39
CA ALA A 12 -7.98 10.67 18.47
C ALA A 12 -8.09 10.00 19.85
N ASP A 13 -9.02 9.05 20.02
CA ASP A 13 -9.21 8.30 21.25
C ASP A 13 -8.26 7.07 21.39
N LYS A 14 -7.61 6.63 20.29
CA LYS A 14 -6.77 5.42 20.25
C LYS A 14 -5.27 5.68 20.02
N ALA A 15 -4.89 6.81 19.41
CA ALA A 15 -3.49 7.18 19.18
C ALA A 15 -3.27 8.69 19.39
N PRO A 16 -2.34 9.11 20.26
CA PRO A 16 -2.07 10.52 20.47
C PRO A 16 -1.45 11.17 19.23
N ALA A 17 -1.72 12.47 19.05
CA ALA A 17 -1.10 13.27 18.01
C ALA A 17 0.43 13.30 18.17
N PHE A 18 1.14 13.22 17.04
CA PHE A 18 2.59 13.28 16.95
C PHE A 18 2.98 14.36 15.96
N GLU A 19 3.59 15.42 16.47
CA GLU A 19 4.17 16.48 15.64
C GLU A 19 5.43 15.94 14.96
N VAL A 20 5.37 15.84 13.63
CA VAL A 20 6.52 15.36 12.84
C VAL A 20 7.62 16.42 12.87
N PRO A 21 8.88 16.05 13.20
CA PRO A 21 10.01 16.98 13.11
C PRO A 21 10.07 17.64 11.73
N THR A 22 9.90 18.96 11.71
CA THR A 22 9.77 19.74 10.48
C THR A 22 10.98 20.65 10.30
N PHE A 23 11.54 20.65 9.10
CA PHE A 23 12.70 21.46 8.72
C PHE A 23 12.34 22.41 7.58
N ASP A 24 12.91 23.61 7.58
CA ASP A 24 12.78 24.53 6.44
C ASP A 24 13.62 24.02 5.27
N TYR A 25 12.98 23.82 4.13
CA TYR A 25 13.62 23.35 2.92
C TYR A 25 14.78 24.24 2.45
N ALA A 26 14.67 25.56 2.66
CA ALA A 26 15.69 26.52 2.25
C ALA A 26 16.96 26.46 3.11
N THR A 27 16.90 25.87 4.30
CA THR A 27 18.01 25.83 5.26
C THR A 27 18.62 24.44 5.43
N LEU A 28 18.22 23.47 4.62
CA LEU A 28 18.69 22.08 4.75
C LEU A 28 20.22 21.94 4.68
N SER A 29 20.91 22.84 3.97
CA SER A 29 22.38 22.83 3.84
C SER A 29 23.08 23.84 4.74
N THR A 30 22.38 24.53 5.65
CA THR A 30 22.96 25.61 6.45
C THR A 30 23.16 25.21 7.91
N ALA A 31 24.24 25.73 8.51
CA ALA A 31 24.57 25.54 9.93
C ALA A 31 24.52 24.05 10.36
N ASN A 32 23.86 23.76 11.49
CA ASN A 32 23.74 22.40 12.01
C ASN A 32 22.52 21.64 11.48
N THR A 33 21.70 22.25 10.62
CA THR A 33 20.47 21.65 10.10
C THR A 33 20.69 20.24 9.53
N PRO A 34 21.79 19.94 8.79
CA PRO A 34 22.06 18.58 8.34
C PRO A 34 22.11 17.53 9.47
N ASN A 35 22.79 17.85 10.58
CA ASN A 35 22.89 16.94 11.71
C ASN A 35 21.55 16.81 12.44
N ASP A 36 20.80 17.91 12.57
CA ASP A 36 19.47 17.88 13.20
C ASP A 36 18.49 17.00 12.38
N VAL A 37 18.58 17.05 11.05
CA VAL A 37 17.83 16.17 10.14
C VAL A 37 18.23 14.70 10.35
N LEU A 38 19.52 14.40 10.40
CA LEU A 38 20.01 13.05 10.66
C LEU A 38 19.54 12.53 12.02
N ASP A 39 19.60 13.35 13.08
CA ASP A 39 19.18 12.98 14.42
C ASP A 39 17.67 12.70 14.49
N ALA A 40 16.84 13.49 13.80
CA ALA A 40 15.41 13.25 13.70
C ALA A 40 15.10 11.92 12.98
N LEU A 41 15.79 11.65 11.86
CA LEU A 41 15.66 10.39 11.13
C LEU A 41 16.11 9.19 11.97
N LYS A 42 17.22 9.30 12.70
CA LYS A 42 17.71 8.24 13.60
C LYS A 42 16.72 7.92 14.72
N LYS A 43 15.93 8.91 15.16
CA LYS A 43 15.00 8.77 16.27
C LYS A 43 13.74 8.01 15.88
N ASP A 44 13.00 8.53 14.91
CA ASP A 44 11.66 8.04 14.55
C ASP A 44 11.51 7.68 13.06
N GLY A 45 12.52 7.94 12.22
CA GLY A 45 12.50 7.59 10.79
C GLY A 45 11.58 8.46 9.92
N ILE A 46 10.95 9.48 10.49
CA ILE A 46 9.98 10.37 9.82
C ILE A 46 10.32 11.83 10.06
N ILE A 47 10.27 12.64 8.99
CA ILE A 47 10.49 14.09 9.01
C ILE A 47 9.59 14.78 7.97
N SER A 48 9.39 16.08 8.11
CA SER A 48 8.66 16.91 7.13
C SER A 48 9.48 18.13 6.72
N PHE A 49 9.18 18.66 5.54
CA PHE A 49 9.79 19.86 4.98
C PHE A 49 8.74 20.93 4.76
N THR A 50 8.98 22.12 5.31
CA THR A 50 8.18 23.32 5.04
C THR A 50 8.88 24.22 4.02
N ASN A 51 8.17 25.22 3.50
CA ASN A 51 8.70 26.23 2.57
C ASN A 51 9.31 25.63 1.29
N VAL A 52 8.84 24.46 0.86
CA VAL A 52 9.19 23.89 -0.45
C VAL A 52 8.55 24.76 -1.54
N PRO A 53 9.33 25.37 -2.45
CA PRO A 53 8.80 26.31 -3.43
C PRO A 53 7.65 25.73 -4.25
N SER A 54 6.55 26.49 -4.35
CA SER A 54 5.32 26.13 -5.10
C SER A 54 4.60 24.84 -4.66
N TYR A 55 5.08 24.13 -3.63
CA TYR A 55 4.61 22.79 -3.30
C TYR A 55 3.10 22.74 -3.03
N ALA A 56 2.56 23.63 -2.20
CA ALA A 56 1.15 23.60 -1.83
C ALA A 56 0.22 23.72 -3.06
N GLN A 57 0.60 24.56 -4.04
CA GLN A 57 -0.14 24.74 -5.29
C GLN A 57 -0.05 23.48 -6.16
N VAL A 58 1.17 22.98 -6.40
CA VAL A 58 1.41 21.84 -7.28
C VAL A 58 0.81 20.56 -6.69
N ARG A 59 0.92 20.35 -5.37
CA ARG A 59 0.27 19.25 -4.65
C ARG A 59 -1.24 19.26 -4.86
N ARG A 60 -1.90 20.42 -4.67
CA ARG A 60 -3.35 20.53 -4.83
C ARG A 60 -3.76 20.19 -6.26
N ALA A 61 -3.11 20.82 -7.26
CA ALA A 61 -3.39 20.56 -8.66
C ALA A 61 -3.22 19.08 -9.02
N TYR A 62 -2.16 18.44 -8.50
CA TYR A 62 -1.90 17.03 -8.72
C TYR A 62 -2.95 16.12 -8.08
N LEU A 63 -3.23 16.28 -6.79
CA LEU A 63 -4.19 15.41 -6.09
C LEU A 63 -5.61 15.55 -6.66
N ASP A 64 -6.02 16.76 -7.03
CA ASP A 64 -7.31 16.99 -7.70
C ASP A 64 -7.35 16.28 -9.06
N SER A 65 -6.32 16.44 -9.88
CA SER A 65 -6.22 15.82 -11.21
C SER A 65 -6.16 14.28 -11.12
N ALA A 66 -5.38 13.75 -10.18
CA ALA A 66 -5.20 12.33 -9.96
C ALA A 66 -6.48 11.66 -9.42
N ALA A 67 -7.19 12.31 -8.49
CA ALA A 67 -8.46 11.80 -7.97
C ALA A 67 -9.54 11.76 -9.07
N ASN A 68 -9.68 12.83 -9.85
CA ASN A 68 -10.58 12.85 -11.01
C ASN A 68 -10.21 11.78 -12.04
N CYS A 69 -8.91 11.60 -12.31
CA CYS A 69 -8.41 10.58 -13.21
C CYS A 69 -8.76 9.17 -12.71
N ALA A 70 -8.51 8.85 -11.45
CA ALA A 70 -8.81 7.54 -10.89
C ALA A 70 -10.30 7.20 -10.96
N VAL A 71 -11.18 8.15 -10.62
CA VAL A 71 -12.64 7.97 -10.72
C VAL A 71 -13.08 7.78 -12.17
N SER A 72 -12.58 8.62 -13.10
CA SER A 72 -12.93 8.49 -14.53
C SER A 72 -12.39 7.18 -15.14
N ALA A 73 -11.19 6.77 -14.74
CA ALA A 73 -10.56 5.53 -15.17
C ALA A 73 -11.30 4.30 -14.62
N GLN A 74 -11.82 4.38 -13.39
CA GLN A 74 -12.68 3.34 -12.81
C GLN A 74 -13.97 3.19 -13.64
N GLU A 75 -14.65 4.30 -13.95
CA GLU A 75 -15.88 4.30 -14.76
C GLU A 75 -15.64 3.72 -16.17
N ALA A 76 -14.47 4.01 -16.76
CA ALA A 76 -14.07 3.50 -18.06
C ALA A 76 -13.43 2.10 -18.02
N ASN A 77 -13.28 1.48 -16.84
CA ASN A 77 -12.56 0.22 -16.63
C ASN A 77 -11.16 0.23 -17.30
N ALA A 78 -10.40 1.29 -17.08
CA ALA A 78 -9.11 1.49 -17.74
C ALA A 78 -8.04 0.52 -17.22
N GLU A 79 -7.33 -0.14 -18.14
CA GLU A 79 -6.37 -1.21 -17.84
C GLU A 79 -5.21 -0.78 -16.93
N PHE A 80 -4.80 0.49 -16.99
CA PHE A 80 -3.70 0.99 -16.16
C PHE A 80 -4.09 1.20 -14.69
N LEU A 81 -5.38 1.21 -14.37
CA LEU A 81 -5.86 1.43 -13.00
C LEU A 81 -5.92 0.10 -12.26
N LEU A 82 -5.00 -0.11 -11.34
CA LEU A 82 -5.01 -1.30 -10.49
C LEU A 82 -6.09 -1.15 -9.43
N HIS A 83 -6.79 -2.24 -9.10
CA HIS A 83 -7.85 -2.25 -8.08
C HIS A 83 -7.63 -3.39 -7.06
N LYS A 84 -7.95 -3.10 -5.80
CA LYS A 84 -8.00 -4.08 -4.70
C LYS A 84 -9.06 -3.66 -3.68
N THR A 85 -9.91 -4.59 -3.25
CA THR A 85 -10.77 -4.39 -2.07
C THR A 85 -10.03 -4.82 -0.80
N LEU A 86 -10.06 -3.99 0.22
CA LEU A 86 -9.38 -4.20 1.51
C LEU A 86 -10.32 -4.90 2.52
N SER A 87 -9.77 -5.34 3.63
CA SER A 87 -10.48 -6.15 4.65
C SER A 87 -11.66 -5.42 5.28
N ASP A 88 -11.64 -4.09 5.35
CA ASP A 88 -12.73 -3.24 5.83
C ASP A 88 -13.76 -2.88 4.75
N GLY A 89 -13.62 -3.44 3.54
CA GLY A 89 -14.47 -3.15 2.38
C GLY A 89 -14.07 -1.89 1.61
N THR A 90 -13.02 -1.16 2.03
CA THR A 90 -12.50 -0.02 1.27
C THR A 90 -11.92 -0.50 -0.06
N ASN A 91 -12.29 0.15 -1.16
CA ASN A 91 -11.66 -0.08 -2.45
C ASN A 91 -10.42 0.80 -2.60
N ARG A 92 -9.29 0.21 -2.98
CA ARG A 92 -8.07 0.93 -3.33
C ARG A 92 -7.85 0.87 -4.83
N TYR A 93 -7.80 2.04 -5.45
CA TYR A 93 -7.40 2.22 -6.85
C TYR A 93 -6.00 2.81 -6.90
N THR A 94 -5.13 2.26 -7.75
CA THR A 94 -3.73 2.67 -7.85
C THR A 94 -3.37 3.03 -9.27
N ILE A 95 -2.79 4.22 -9.44
CA ILE A 95 -2.05 4.59 -10.65
C ILE A 95 -0.57 4.48 -10.28
N SER A 96 0.12 3.54 -10.91
CA SER A 96 1.54 3.27 -10.68
C SER A 96 2.34 3.71 -11.89
N THR A 97 3.34 4.55 -11.68
CA THR A 97 4.16 5.10 -12.76
C THR A 97 5.64 5.00 -12.39
N PRO A 98 6.47 4.27 -13.15
CA PRO A 98 7.91 4.41 -13.08
C PRO A 98 8.31 5.87 -13.35
N SER A 99 9.21 6.43 -12.53
CA SER A 99 9.61 7.84 -12.64
C SER A 99 11.13 8.01 -12.56
N GLY A 100 11.61 9.25 -12.64
CA GLY A 100 13.05 9.54 -12.67
C GLY A 100 13.72 8.95 -13.93
N GLN A 101 14.81 8.19 -13.74
CA GLN A 101 15.54 7.56 -14.85
C GLN A 101 14.74 6.45 -15.56
N GLU A 102 13.74 5.88 -14.89
CA GLU A 102 12.89 4.81 -15.42
C GLU A 102 11.57 5.33 -16.03
N ALA A 103 11.41 6.65 -16.13
CA ALA A 103 10.21 7.25 -16.73
C ALA A 103 10.06 6.80 -18.19
N ASN A 104 8.93 6.20 -18.54
CA ASN A 104 8.61 5.86 -19.92
C ASN A 104 7.88 7.04 -20.61
N PRO A 105 8.53 7.80 -21.50
CA PRO A 105 7.91 8.95 -22.15
C PRO A 105 6.80 8.58 -23.15
N ASN A 106 6.69 7.29 -23.49
CA ASN A 106 5.75 6.76 -24.49
C ASN A 106 4.51 6.09 -23.87
N ALA A 107 4.30 6.17 -22.55
CA ALA A 107 3.11 5.63 -21.90
C ALA A 107 1.87 6.49 -22.25
N THR A 108 1.13 6.10 -23.29
CA THR A 108 -0.02 6.86 -23.82
C THR A 108 -1.38 6.40 -23.29
N THR A 109 -1.46 5.25 -22.61
CA THR A 109 -2.72 4.64 -22.15
C THR A 109 -3.47 5.50 -21.13
N THR A 110 -2.75 6.15 -20.20
CA THR A 110 -3.35 7.07 -19.23
C THR A 110 -3.92 8.33 -19.88
N HIS A 111 -3.38 8.79 -21.02
CA HIS A 111 -3.80 10.04 -21.64
C HIS A 111 -5.23 9.98 -22.19
N ALA A 112 -5.66 8.82 -22.70
CA ALA A 112 -7.00 8.64 -23.26
C ALA A 112 -8.09 8.73 -22.18
N ALA A 113 -7.85 8.16 -21.00
CA ALA A 113 -8.79 8.22 -19.87
C ALA A 113 -8.68 9.53 -19.08
N CYS A 114 -7.49 10.15 -19.06
CA CYS A 114 -7.18 11.31 -18.22
C CYS A 114 -6.45 12.41 -18.99
N PRO A 115 -7.16 13.19 -19.83
CA PRO A 115 -6.56 14.31 -20.55
C PRO A 115 -5.94 15.34 -19.61
N GLY A 116 -4.70 15.75 -19.88
CA GLY A 116 -3.98 16.75 -19.08
C GLY A 116 -3.31 16.22 -17.80
N TYR A 117 -3.60 14.98 -17.38
CA TYR A 117 -3.01 14.38 -16.17
C TYR A 117 -1.49 14.35 -16.19
N SER A 118 -0.89 13.98 -17.33
CA SER A 118 0.57 13.82 -17.46
C SER A 118 1.35 15.10 -17.18
N ALA A 119 0.83 16.26 -17.57
CA ALA A 119 1.51 17.55 -17.34
C ALA A 119 1.59 17.85 -15.83
N VAL A 120 0.48 17.69 -15.12
CA VAL A 120 0.41 17.94 -13.67
C VAL A 120 1.21 16.91 -12.89
N TYR A 121 1.17 15.64 -13.31
CA TYR A 121 2.02 14.59 -12.75
C TYR A 121 3.50 14.90 -12.89
N ASN A 122 3.95 15.27 -14.10
CA ASN A 122 5.36 15.55 -14.36
C ASN A 122 5.88 16.74 -13.53
N GLU A 123 5.09 17.81 -13.41
CA GLU A 123 5.43 18.97 -12.58
C GLU A 123 5.58 18.57 -11.11
N PHE A 124 4.61 17.84 -10.57
CA PHE A 124 4.63 17.39 -9.18
C PHE A 124 5.74 16.39 -8.88
N SER A 125 5.90 15.38 -9.74
CA SER A 125 6.92 14.34 -9.62
C SER A 125 8.32 14.94 -9.67
N SER A 126 8.57 15.91 -10.57
CA SER A 126 9.86 16.61 -10.67
C SER A 126 10.15 17.47 -9.44
N LEU A 127 9.15 18.12 -8.86
CA LEU A 127 9.32 18.88 -7.62
C LEU A 127 9.76 17.97 -6.47
N LEU A 128 9.09 16.82 -6.31
CA LEU A 128 9.47 15.85 -5.28
C LEU A 128 10.83 15.20 -5.54
N GLU A 129 11.23 15.04 -6.81
CA GLU A 129 12.58 14.60 -7.17
C GLU A 129 13.65 15.54 -6.61
N LEU A 130 13.45 16.86 -6.73
CA LEU A 130 14.35 17.86 -6.16
C LEU A 130 14.43 17.75 -4.62
N VAL A 131 13.29 17.51 -3.96
CA VAL A 131 13.27 17.32 -2.51
C VAL A 131 14.11 16.12 -2.12
N VAL A 132 13.91 14.98 -2.77
CA VAL A 132 14.70 13.77 -2.53
C VAL A 132 16.19 14.03 -2.68
N LEU A 133 16.57 14.66 -3.79
CA LEU A 133 17.97 14.96 -4.09
C LEU A 133 18.60 15.91 -3.06
N ASN A 134 17.85 16.86 -2.51
CA ASN A 134 18.32 17.75 -1.45
C ASN A 134 18.44 17.05 -0.10
N VAL A 135 17.53 16.14 0.25
CA VAL A 135 17.71 15.27 1.43
C VAL A 135 18.99 14.45 1.31
N ALA A 136 19.27 13.90 0.13
CA ALA A 136 20.49 13.14 -0.11
C ALA A 136 21.75 14.00 0.09
N THR A 137 21.77 15.23 -0.46
CA THR A 137 22.85 16.19 -0.23
C THR A 137 22.98 16.56 1.26
N THR A 138 21.86 16.67 1.97
CA THR A 138 21.83 16.98 3.40
C THR A 138 22.48 15.86 4.20
N LEU A 139 22.16 14.60 3.91
CA LEU A 139 22.80 13.45 4.55
C LEU A 139 24.30 13.38 4.26
N ASP A 140 24.73 13.69 3.03
CA ASP A 140 26.15 13.73 2.66
C ASP A 140 26.94 14.84 3.41
N ALA A 141 26.27 15.83 3.98
CA ALA A 141 26.89 16.88 4.80
C ALA A 141 27.05 16.48 6.29
N THR A 142 26.73 15.24 6.66
CA THR A 142 26.79 14.72 8.03
C THR A 142 27.82 13.60 8.18
N SER A 143 27.86 12.93 9.34
CA SER A 143 28.60 11.68 9.54
C SER A 143 27.93 10.44 8.92
N PHE A 144 26.77 10.61 8.30
CA PHE A 144 26.07 9.52 7.61
C PHE A 144 26.85 9.10 6.36
N THR A 145 27.21 7.83 6.31
CA THR A 145 27.92 7.22 5.19
C THR A 145 27.23 5.94 4.78
N THR A 146 27.29 5.61 3.49
CA THR A 146 26.77 4.35 2.97
C THR A 146 27.85 3.57 2.24
N LYS A 147 27.76 2.24 2.28
CA LYS A 147 28.59 1.32 1.52
C LYS A 147 27.72 0.29 0.82
N ASP A 148 28.11 -0.07 -0.39
CA ASP A 148 27.42 -1.10 -1.16
C ASP A 148 27.79 -2.54 -0.76
N GLY A 149 27.24 -3.53 -1.47
CA GLY A 149 27.57 -4.94 -1.29
C GLY A 149 29.04 -5.32 -1.53
N TYR A 150 29.82 -4.47 -2.18
CA TYR A 150 31.28 -4.64 -2.31
C TYR A 150 32.07 -3.95 -1.18
N GLY A 151 31.39 -3.26 -0.27
CA GLY A 151 32.01 -2.45 0.78
C GLY A 151 32.56 -1.12 0.28
N GLN A 152 32.25 -0.71 -0.95
CA GLN A 152 32.68 0.56 -1.52
C GLN A 152 31.80 1.68 -0.98
N ALA A 153 32.42 2.79 -0.58
CA ALA A 153 31.68 3.97 -0.14
C ALA A 153 30.89 4.56 -1.31
N VAL A 154 29.59 4.80 -1.10
CA VAL A 154 28.72 5.50 -2.04
C VAL A 154 28.11 6.68 -1.31
N SER A 155 28.09 7.85 -1.93
CA SER A 155 27.41 9.00 -1.33
C SER A 155 25.90 8.84 -1.46
N SER A 156 25.15 9.37 -0.50
CA SER A 156 23.70 9.40 -0.54
C SER A 156 23.23 10.11 -1.81
N ARG A 157 23.88 11.23 -2.19
CA ARG A 157 23.53 11.94 -3.43
C ARG A 157 23.72 11.09 -4.68
N LYS A 158 24.78 10.27 -4.75
CA LYS A 158 24.97 9.35 -5.87
C LYS A 158 23.89 8.27 -5.89
N LEU A 159 23.63 7.63 -4.74
CA LEU A 159 22.57 6.62 -4.62
C LEU A 159 21.21 7.16 -5.08
N MET A 160 20.83 8.36 -4.64
CA MET A 160 19.52 8.93 -4.97
C MET A 160 19.41 9.47 -6.40
N THR A 161 20.50 9.97 -6.98
CA THR A 161 20.52 10.40 -8.39
C THR A 161 20.27 9.22 -9.33
N ASP A 162 20.88 8.07 -9.02
CA ASP A 162 20.84 6.89 -9.87
C ASP A 162 19.69 5.92 -9.49
N ALA A 163 18.92 6.25 -8.45
CA ALA A 163 17.88 5.40 -7.91
C ALA A 163 16.70 5.20 -8.87
N VAL A 164 16.14 3.99 -8.85
CA VAL A 164 14.82 3.72 -9.42
C VAL A 164 13.75 4.42 -8.58
N ARG A 165 12.79 5.06 -9.26
CA ARG A 165 11.65 5.72 -8.61
C ARG A 165 10.35 5.05 -8.99
N LEU A 166 9.53 4.78 -7.97
CA LEU A 166 8.17 4.30 -8.13
C LEU A 166 7.21 5.33 -7.55
N ASP A 167 6.42 5.94 -8.42
CA ASP A 167 5.38 6.88 -8.03
C ASP A 167 4.05 6.14 -7.93
N HIS A 168 3.43 6.21 -6.76
CA HIS A 168 2.14 5.63 -6.50
C HIS A 168 1.14 6.71 -6.12
N PHE A 169 0.08 6.80 -6.91
CA PHE A 169 -1.15 7.44 -6.48
C PHE A 169 -2.12 6.36 -5.99
N HIS A 170 -2.72 6.58 -4.82
CA HIS A 170 -3.78 5.74 -4.28
C HIS A 170 -5.04 6.56 -4.03
N ALA A 171 -6.15 6.10 -4.59
CA ALA A 171 -7.49 6.52 -4.20
C ALA A 171 -8.13 5.41 -3.36
N TYR A 172 -8.30 5.67 -2.06
CA TYR A 172 -9.02 4.80 -1.15
C TYR A 172 -10.46 5.28 -1.07
N GLU A 173 -11.40 4.47 -1.53
CA GLU A 173 -12.82 4.77 -1.52
C GLU A 173 -13.53 3.90 -0.48
N ALA A 174 -14.01 4.54 0.59
CA ALA A 174 -14.79 3.87 1.61
C ALA A 174 -16.17 3.48 1.05
N PRO A 175 -16.73 2.32 1.44
CA PRO A 175 -18.07 1.92 1.03
C PRO A 175 -19.09 2.98 1.48
N SER A 176 -20.10 3.26 0.67
CA SER A 176 -21.19 4.19 1.01
C SER A 176 -21.98 3.71 2.24
N VAL A 177 -22.73 4.62 2.85
CA VAL A 177 -23.62 4.26 3.97
C VAL A 177 -24.61 3.19 3.54
N HIS A 178 -25.15 3.28 2.32
CA HIS A 178 -26.04 2.28 1.76
C HIS A 178 -25.38 0.90 1.67
N GLU A 179 -24.19 0.82 1.08
CA GLU A 179 -23.43 -0.43 0.93
C GLU A 179 -23.08 -1.06 2.29
N ARG A 180 -22.65 -0.24 3.26
CA ARG A 180 -22.39 -0.71 4.62
C ARG A 180 -23.64 -1.29 5.29
N ARG A 181 -24.81 -0.67 5.10
CA ARG A 181 -26.08 -1.19 5.64
C ARG A 181 -26.50 -2.49 4.97
N LEU A 182 -26.35 -2.60 3.65
CA LEU A 182 -26.61 -3.84 2.91
C LEU A 182 -25.69 -4.98 3.40
N ALA A 183 -24.40 -4.70 3.56
CA ALA A 183 -23.44 -5.67 4.09
C ALA A 183 -23.76 -6.07 5.54
N SER A 184 -24.16 -5.12 6.39
CA SER A 184 -24.55 -5.39 7.78
C SER A 184 -25.84 -6.19 7.90
N ALA A 185 -26.81 -5.96 7.00
CA ALA A 185 -28.04 -6.74 6.93
C ALA A 185 -27.79 -8.18 6.44
N ALA A 186 -26.80 -8.38 5.56
CA ALA A 186 -26.37 -9.70 5.11
C ALA A 186 -25.53 -10.45 6.17
N ASN A 187 -24.76 -9.74 6.99
CA ASN A 187 -23.81 -10.30 7.97
C ASN A 187 -24.23 -10.11 9.44
N ALA A 188 -25.53 -10.19 9.75
CA ALA A 188 -26.09 -9.96 11.09
C ALA A 188 -25.61 -10.93 12.22
N THR A 189 -24.57 -11.76 11.99
CA THR A 189 -24.08 -12.77 12.95
C THR A 189 -22.58 -12.71 13.27
N THR A 190 -21.80 -11.79 12.70
CA THR A 190 -20.35 -11.72 12.98
C THR A 190 -19.96 -10.37 13.58
N ASN A 191 -20.00 -10.28 14.91
CA ASN A 191 -19.21 -9.31 15.67
C ASN A 191 -17.74 -9.74 15.64
N SER A 192 -17.04 -9.53 14.52
CA SER A 192 -15.57 -9.56 14.53
C SER A 192 -15.07 -8.13 14.72
N SER A 193 -14.95 -7.71 15.98
CA SER A 193 -14.08 -6.59 16.33
C SER A 193 -12.64 -7.02 16.01
N SER A 194 -12.15 -6.77 14.80
CA SER A 194 -10.72 -6.88 14.54
C SER A 194 -10.02 -5.90 15.48
N GLN A 195 -9.03 -6.38 16.21
CA GLN A 195 -8.35 -5.61 17.25
C GLN A 195 -7.61 -4.37 16.70
N ASP A 196 -7.36 -4.34 15.39
CA ASP A 196 -6.79 -3.21 14.68
C ASP A 196 -7.79 -2.69 13.64
N ASP A 197 -8.42 -1.58 13.98
CA ASP A 197 -9.41 -0.81 13.20
C ASP A 197 -8.73 -0.08 12.02
N LEU A 198 -7.86 -0.78 11.26
CA LEU A 198 -7.05 -0.21 10.19
C LEU A 198 -7.57 -0.66 8.83
N THR A 199 -7.69 0.29 7.91
CA THR A 199 -8.01 0.06 6.49
C THR A 199 -6.84 -0.62 5.77
N LEU A 200 -5.63 -0.17 6.06
CA LEU A 200 -4.38 -0.79 5.63
C LEU A 200 -3.56 -1.13 6.87
N GLU A 201 -3.28 -2.41 7.03
CA GLU A 201 -2.57 -2.95 8.18
C GLU A 201 -1.17 -2.34 8.36
N LEU A 202 -0.60 -2.47 9.55
CA LEU A 202 0.75 -2.01 9.84
C LEU A 202 1.77 -2.73 8.96
N HIS A 203 2.55 -1.97 8.20
CA HIS A 203 3.63 -2.44 7.34
C HIS A 203 4.80 -1.44 7.31
N GLU A 204 5.92 -1.87 6.75
CA GLU A 204 7.05 -1.01 6.42
C GLU A 204 7.26 -1.06 4.91
N ASP A 205 7.63 0.06 4.31
CA ASP A 205 7.89 0.12 2.87
C ASP A 205 9.24 -0.51 2.51
N ASP A 206 9.26 -1.25 1.40
CA ASP A 206 10.46 -1.85 0.82
C ASP A 206 11.16 -0.87 -0.14
N GLY A 207 11.62 0.24 0.44
CA GLY A 207 12.35 1.34 -0.20
C GLY A 207 13.44 1.90 0.71
N MET A 208 14.36 2.71 0.20
CA MET A 208 15.28 3.49 1.04
C MET A 208 14.50 4.50 1.87
N PHE A 209 13.60 5.23 1.22
CA PHE A 209 12.57 6.05 1.85
C PHE A 209 11.41 6.25 0.87
N ILE A 210 10.33 6.79 1.39
CA ILE A 210 9.21 7.32 0.62
C ILE A 210 9.03 8.79 0.95
N VAL A 211 8.90 9.62 -0.08
CA VAL A 211 8.47 11.01 0.05
C VAL A 211 7.03 11.11 -0.41
N PHE A 212 6.15 11.64 0.43
CA PHE A 212 4.72 11.65 0.17
C PHE A 212 4.06 12.98 0.51
N ALA A 213 2.90 13.18 -0.11
CA ALA A 213 2.03 14.29 0.20
C ALA A 213 1.07 13.94 1.33
N THR A 214 0.79 14.93 2.16
CA THR A 214 -0.43 14.92 2.99
C THR A 214 -1.63 14.57 2.09
N PRO A 215 -2.52 13.65 2.47
CA PRO A 215 -3.64 13.25 1.62
C PRO A 215 -4.66 14.39 1.43
N ALA A 216 -5.48 14.27 0.38
CA ALA A 216 -6.68 15.08 0.17
C ALA A 216 -7.91 14.19 0.21
N PHE A 217 -9.06 14.76 0.58
CA PHE A 217 -10.31 14.03 0.75
C PHE A 217 -11.40 14.61 -0.13
N TYR A 218 -12.22 13.73 -0.68
CA TYR A 218 -13.30 14.08 -1.58
C TYR A 218 -14.55 13.27 -1.27
N LYS A 219 -15.72 13.90 -1.38
CA LYS A 219 -16.99 13.19 -1.51
C LYS A 219 -17.21 12.91 -2.99
N VAL A 220 -17.39 11.64 -3.31
CA VAL A 220 -17.72 11.19 -4.66
C VAL A 220 -19.24 11.00 -4.73
N SER A 221 -19.87 11.71 -5.67
CA SER A 221 -21.30 11.58 -5.98
C SER A 221 -21.46 11.16 -7.43
N SER A 222 -22.32 10.18 -7.71
CA SER A 222 -22.63 9.76 -9.09
C SER A 222 -24.10 10.04 -9.38
N ASP A 223 -24.37 10.67 -10.53
CA ASP A 223 -25.73 10.89 -11.05
C ASP A 223 -26.18 9.78 -12.02
N GLY A 224 -25.42 8.69 -12.12
CA GLY A 224 -25.64 7.59 -13.07
C GLY A 224 -25.02 7.81 -14.45
N SER A 225 -24.46 9.00 -14.73
CA SER A 225 -23.77 9.30 -15.99
C SER A 225 -22.32 9.76 -15.79
N LYS A 226 -22.03 10.48 -14.70
CA LYS A 226 -20.68 10.93 -14.36
C LYS A 226 -20.53 11.14 -12.86
N SER A 227 -19.39 10.74 -12.32
CA SER A 227 -19.04 11.06 -10.93
C SER A 227 -18.48 12.48 -10.80
N THR A 228 -18.82 13.13 -9.69
CA THR A 228 -18.34 14.45 -9.30
C THR A 228 -17.61 14.36 -7.97
N LEU A 229 -16.56 15.16 -7.81
CA LEU A 229 -15.74 15.22 -6.60
C LEU A 229 -15.94 16.57 -5.91
N GLU A 230 -16.31 16.53 -4.64
CA GLU A 230 -16.35 17.69 -3.75
C GLU A 230 -15.22 17.57 -2.73
N SER A 231 -14.28 18.51 -2.71
CA SER A 231 -13.20 18.51 -1.72
C SER A 231 -13.75 18.75 -0.32
N VAL A 232 -13.28 17.96 0.65
CA VAL A 232 -13.68 18.04 2.05
C VAL A 232 -12.46 17.94 2.97
N SER A 233 -12.58 18.48 4.18
CA SER A 233 -11.62 18.19 5.26
C SER A 233 -11.99 16.87 5.94
N ALA A 234 -11.00 16.01 6.17
CA ALA A 234 -11.14 14.92 7.14
C ALA A 234 -11.14 15.55 8.53
N GLY A 235 -12.29 15.53 9.21
CA GLY A 235 -12.55 16.30 10.43
C GLY A 235 -11.50 16.17 11.54
N GLY A 236 -11.44 17.18 12.38
CA GLY A 236 -10.51 17.37 13.50
C GLY A 236 -10.39 18.86 13.79
N GLN A 237 -10.05 19.28 15.01
CA GLN A 237 -9.93 20.72 15.33
C GLN A 237 -8.87 21.44 14.47
N ASP A 238 -7.90 20.70 13.90
CA ASP A 238 -6.74 21.23 13.16
C ASP A 238 -6.36 20.42 11.88
N ASP A 239 -7.30 19.83 11.14
CA ASP A 239 -7.01 18.98 9.95
C ASP A 239 -6.05 17.80 10.20
N SER A 240 -5.85 17.42 11.47
CA SER A 240 -4.79 16.48 11.88
C SER A 240 -5.08 15.00 11.58
N GLU A 241 -6.28 14.67 11.11
CA GLU A 241 -6.73 13.31 10.84
C GLU A 241 -6.43 12.92 9.38
N SER A 242 -5.15 12.71 9.08
CA SER A 242 -4.69 12.22 7.76
C SER A 242 -5.02 10.72 7.52
N GLY A 243 -5.44 10.02 8.57
CA GLY A 243 -5.62 8.58 8.60
C GLY A 243 -4.32 7.78 8.77
N LEU A 244 -3.14 8.42 8.77
CA LEU A 244 -1.86 7.75 8.98
C LEU A 244 -1.65 7.43 10.46
N ILE A 245 -1.28 6.19 10.77
CA ILE A 245 -0.83 5.75 12.09
C ILE A 245 0.57 5.20 11.95
N ILE A 246 1.49 5.61 12.83
CA ILE A 246 2.83 5.03 12.90
C ILE A 246 3.04 4.35 14.25
N GLN A 247 3.86 3.30 14.27
CA GLN A 247 4.32 2.66 15.48
C GLN A 247 5.78 3.06 15.75
N ARG A 248 6.00 3.75 16.86
CA ARG A 248 7.33 4.17 17.30
C ARG A 248 8.12 2.99 17.85
N ARG A 249 9.43 3.19 18.06
CA ARG A 249 10.36 2.15 18.55
C ARG A 249 9.98 1.58 19.92
N ASP A 250 9.32 2.37 20.76
CA ASP A 250 8.79 1.94 22.06
C ASP A 250 7.50 1.11 21.94
N GLY A 251 7.02 0.86 20.72
CA GLY A 251 5.77 0.15 20.42
C GLY A 251 4.53 1.05 20.48
N GLN A 252 4.66 2.33 20.85
CA GLN A 252 3.54 3.23 20.92
C GLN A 252 3.04 3.58 19.52
N ARG A 253 1.73 3.41 19.30
CA ARG A 253 1.05 3.91 18.10
C ARG A 253 0.70 5.37 18.29
N VAL A 254 1.07 6.19 17.32
CA VAL A 254 0.81 7.64 17.31
C VAL A 254 0.28 8.06 15.95
N ARG A 255 -0.39 9.22 15.90
CA ARG A 255 -0.92 9.79 14.67
C ARG A 255 -0.08 10.99 14.22
N PRO A 256 0.71 10.88 13.14
CA PRO A 256 1.41 12.04 12.58
C PRO A 256 0.45 13.16 12.19
N VAL A 257 0.76 14.38 12.65
CA VAL A 257 0.09 15.60 12.20
C VAL A 257 0.74 16.04 10.89
N LEU A 258 0.02 15.84 9.78
CA LEU A 258 0.51 16.14 8.43
C LEU A 258 -0.17 17.38 7.87
N LYS A 259 0.61 18.31 7.32
CA LYS A 259 0.08 19.60 6.83
C LYS A 259 0.07 19.68 5.30
N PRO A 260 -0.95 20.26 4.66
CA PRO A 260 -1.05 20.33 3.20
C PRO A 260 0.09 21.06 2.48
N ASP A 261 0.83 21.92 3.16
CA ASP A 261 1.96 22.70 2.65
C ASP A 261 3.33 22.06 2.94
N GLN A 262 3.33 20.86 3.51
CA GLN A 262 4.55 20.12 3.86
C GLN A 262 4.72 18.85 3.04
N VAL A 263 5.98 18.58 2.68
CA VAL A 263 6.40 17.29 2.11
C VAL A 263 6.88 16.41 3.25
N THR A 264 6.41 15.17 3.35
CA THR A 264 6.83 14.24 4.43
C THR A 264 7.68 13.11 3.86
N LEU A 265 8.71 12.71 4.60
CA LEU A 265 9.58 11.59 4.28
C LEU A 265 9.51 10.56 5.40
N MET A 266 9.35 9.29 5.02
CA MET A 266 9.52 8.14 5.91
C MET A 266 10.63 7.23 5.40
N VAL A 267 11.50 6.79 6.29
CA VAL A 267 12.53 5.79 6.01
C VAL A 267 11.87 4.43 5.79
N GLY A 268 12.29 3.73 4.74
CA GLY A 268 11.87 2.36 4.47
C GLY A 268 12.93 1.35 4.91
N THR A 269 12.69 0.06 4.66
CA THR A 269 13.58 -1.01 5.10
C THR A 269 14.90 -1.08 4.30
N GLY A 270 14.97 -0.41 3.15
CA GLY A 270 16.09 -0.49 2.21
C GLY A 270 17.43 -0.07 2.81
N TYR A 271 17.49 1.02 3.59
CA TYR A 271 18.74 1.44 4.24
C TYR A 271 19.31 0.38 5.19
N ASN A 272 18.45 -0.44 5.79
CA ASN A 272 18.84 -1.46 6.76
C ASN A 272 19.17 -2.81 6.11
N ARG A 273 18.84 -2.99 4.82
CA ARG A 273 18.87 -4.31 4.16
C ARG A 273 19.73 -4.32 2.91
N TRP A 274 19.82 -3.21 2.20
CA TRP A 274 20.41 -3.16 0.88
C TRP A 274 21.81 -2.56 0.89
N VAL A 275 22.08 -1.59 1.76
CA VAL A 275 23.39 -0.94 1.93
C VAL A 275 23.84 -1.02 3.38
N ALA A 276 25.15 -0.95 3.63
CA ALA A 276 25.67 -0.75 4.98
C ALA A 276 25.74 0.74 5.28
N THR A 277 25.25 1.16 6.44
CA THR A 277 25.24 2.57 6.86
C THR A 277 26.09 2.78 8.11
N SER A 278 26.64 3.98 8.32
CA SER A 278 27.33 4.32 9.59
C SER A 278 26.36 4.49 10.76
N GLU A 279 25.09 4.81 10.47
CA GLU A 279 24.04 5.03 11.46
C GLU A 279 22.79 4.24 11.06
N GLN A 280 22.06 3.70 12.04
CA GLN A 280 20.83 2.96 11.77
C GLN A 280 19.65 3.93 11.66
N LEU A 281 19.02 3.94 10.47
CA LEU A 281 17.79 4.69 10.22
C LEU A 281 16.60 3.71 10.34
N PRO A 282 15.71 3.84 11.33
CA PRO A 282 14.61 2.89 11.50
C PRO A 282 13.61 3.03 10.36
N ALA A 283 13.19 1.90 9.79
CA ALA A 283 12.02 1.89 8.92
C ALA A 283 10.77 2.27 9.72
N VAL A 284 9.88 3.06 9.12
CA VAL A 284 8.66 3.51 9.79
C VAL A 284 7.57 2.47 9.60
N MET A 285 7.23 1.75 10.67
CA MET A 285 6.06 0.88 10.71
C MET A 285 4.80 1.75 10.72
N HIS A 286 3.93 1.59 9.74
CA HIS A 286 2.78 2.45 9.56
C HIS A 286 1.58 1.73 8.96
N GLY A 287 0.39 2.25 9.24
CA GLY A 287 -0.87 1.77 8.70
C GLY A 287 -1.77 2.95 8.39
N VAL A 288 -2.87 2.67 7.69
CA VAL A 288 -3.85 3.69 7.33
C VAL A 288 -5.21 3.28 7.85
N ARG A 289 -5.95 4.24 8.39
CA ARG A 289 -7.38 4.13 8.64
C ARG A 289 -8.08 5.22 7.84
N MET A 290 -9.18 4.87 7.18
CA MET A 290 -10.05 5.87 6.57
C MET A 290 -10.66 6.77 7.66
N PRO A 291 -10.56 8.10 7.53
CA PRO A 291 -11.16 9.00 8.50
C PRO A 291 -12.70 8.93 8.40
N GLU A 292 -13.35 9.30 9.49
CA GLU A 292 -14.80 9.40 9.54
C GLU A 292 -15.22 10.78 9.06
N VAL A 293 -15.84 10.83 7.87
CA VAL A 293 -16.43 12.03 7.30
C VAL A 293 -17.90 11.73 7.03
N GLU A 294 -18.78 12.63 7.45
CA GLU A 294 -20.21 12.49 7.20
C GLU A 294 -20.48 12.57 5.69
N THR A 295 -21.06 11.51 5.13
CA THR A 295 -21.47 11.41 3.73
C THR A 295 -22.97 11.18 3.62
N ALA A 296 -23.59 11.69 2.55
CA ALA A 296 -24.96 11.29 2.22
C ALA A 296 -25.03 9.80 1.87
N GLU A 297 -26.24 9.25 1.81
CA GLU A 297 -26.49 7.80 1.74
C GLU A 297 -25.82 7.11 0.54
N THR A 298 -25.75 7.81 -0.59
CA THR A 298 -25.15 7.35 -1.86
C THR A 298 -23.75 7.92 -2.12
N GLN A 299 -23.27 8.81 -1.25
CA GLN A 299 -21.93 9.38 -1.38
C GLN A 299 -20.88 8.45 -0.79
N ARG A 300 -19.72 8.40 -1.45
CA ARG A 300 -18.53 7.67 -1.02
C ARG A 300 -17.44 8.66 -0.62
N LEU A 301 -16.68 8.33 0.42
CA LEU A 301 -15.50 9.11 0.81
C LEU A 301 -14.27 8.57 0.09
N LEU A 302 -13.58 9.44 -0.63
CA LEU A 302 -12.33 9.13 -1.31
C LEU A 302 -11.16 9.85 -0.64
N ARG A 303 -10.15 9.10 -0.20
CA ARG A 303 -8.85 9.59 0.25
C ARG A 303 -7.84 9.44 -0.87
N ALA A 304 -7.39 10.57 -1.41
CA ALA A 304 -6.36 10.66 -2.44
C ALA A 304 -4.99 10.87 -1.79
N TRP A 305 -4.03 10.01 -2.12
CA TRP A 305 -2.68 10.06 -1.58
C TRP A 305 -1.64 9.76 -2.65
N PHE A 306 -0.46 10.38 -2.50
CA PHE A 306 0.67 10.14 -3.38
C PHE A 306 1.93 9.88 -2.59
N GLY A 307 2.69 8.87 -3.01
CA GLY A 307 4.05 8.61 -2.54
C GLY A 307 5.03 8.33 -3.68
N LYS A 308 6.22 8.90 -3.57
CA LYS A 308 7.39 8.62 -4.40
C LYS A 308 8.35 7.76 -3.58
N MET A 309 8.42 6.49 -3.92
CA MET A 309 9.35 5.56 -3.31
C MET A 309 10.71 5.67 -4.02
N THR A 310 11.77 5.76 -3.23
CA THR A 310 13.15 5.72 -3.73
C THR A 310 13.75 4.38 -3.42
N LEU A 311 14.10 3.66 -4.48
CA LEU A 311 14.73 2.34 -4.41
C LEU A 311 16.26 2.46 -4.57
N LEU A 312 16.96 1.35 -4.74
CA LEU A 312 18.36 1.40 -5.21
C LEU A 312 18.44 1.54 -6.74
N PRO A 313 19.59 2.01 -7.26
CA PRO A 313 19.90 1.88 -8.67
C PRO A 313 19.88 0.40 -9.09
N SER A 314 19.33 0.10 -10.25
CA SER A 314 19.20 -1.28 -10.77
C SER A 314 20.51 -2.07 -10.73
N TYR A 315 21.62 -1.42 -11.08
CA TYR A 315 22.97 -2.01 -11.10
C TYR A 315 23.63 -2.11 -9.71
N GLN A 316 23.02 -1.54 -8.66
CA GLN A 316 23.66 -1.45 -7.36
C GLN A 316 23.63 -2.81 -6.67
N ARG A 317 24.81 -3.32 -6.32
CA ARG A 317 24.92 -4.54 -5.53
C ARG A 317 24.51 -4.32 -4.08
N MET A 318 23.57 -5.13 -3.62
CA MET A 318 23.07 -5.16 -2.25
C MET A 318 24.00 -5.93 -1.31
N LEU A 319 23.87 -5.70 0.01
CA LEU A 319 24.60 -6.46 1.04
C LEU A 319 24.41 -7.99 0.94
N LYS A 320 23.27 -8.45 0.42
CA LYS A 320 22.98 -9.86 0.15
C LYS A 320 23.70 -10.43 -1.08
N GLN A 321 24.69 -9.71 -1.62
CA GLN A 321 25.54 -10.13 -2.73
C GLN A 321 24.76 -10.41 -4.04
N MET A 322 23.66 -9.68 -4.24
CA MET A 322 22.90 -9.65 -5.49
C MET A 322 22.66 -8.21 -5.93
N ASP A 323 22.49 -8.00 -7.22
CA ASP A 323 22.16 -6.68 -7.76
C ASP A 323 20.67 -6.38 -7.53
N PHE A 324 20.36 -5.09 -7.42
CA PHE A 324 19.01 -4.66 -7.03
C PHE A 324 17.95 -5.01 -8.08
N ASP A 325 18.29 -4.99 -9.37
CA ASP A 325 17.39 -5.43 -10.45
C ASP A 325 16.99 -6.90 -10.32
N VAL A 326 17.92 -7.78 -9.95
CA VAL A 326 17.65 -9.19 -9.67
C VAL A 326 16.73 -9.31 -8.47
N HIS A 327 16.95 -8.51 -7.43
CA HIS A 327 16.10 -8.50 -6.24
C HIS A 327 14.68 -8.02 -6.57
N ALA A 328 14.55 -6.91 -7.29
CA ALA A 328 13.28 -6.33 -7.70
C ALA A 328 12.51 -7.29 -8.62
N ASN A 329 13.18 -7.89 -9.61
CA ASN A 329 12.56 -8.86 -10.51
C ASN A 329 12.14 -10.14 -9.77
N THR A 330 12.97 -10.65 -8.86
CA THR A 330 12.62 -11.83 -8.05
C THR A 330 11.41 -11.55 -7.16
N THR A 331 11.36 -10.36 -6.54
CA THR A 331 10.25 -9.96 -5.67
C THR A 331 8.98 -9.73 -6.49
N ALA A 332 9.08 -9.09 -7.66
CA ALA A 332 7.95 -8.91 -8.57
C ALA A 332 7.41 -10.25 -9.07
N GLN A 333 8.28 -11.17 -9.48
CA GLN A 333 7.88 -12.52 -9.90
C GLN A 333 7.23 -13.30 -8.75
N TYR A 334 7.79 -13.21 -7.55
CA TYR A 334 7.23 -13.85 -6.36
C TYR A 334 5.81 -13.35 -6.06
N VAL A 335 5.59 -12.04 -6.13
CA VAL A 335 4.26 -11.43 -5.98
C VAL A 335 3.32 -11.83 -7.12
N GLN A 336 3.79 -11.83 -8.37
CA GLN A 336 3.00 -12.22 -9.54
C GLN A 336 2.63 -13.71 -9.56
N GLN A 337 3.50 -14.56 -9.02
CA GLN A 337 3.27 -16.00 -8.92
C GLN A 337 2.38 -16.39 -7.73
N GLY A 338 1.85 -15.41 -6.99
CA GLY A 338 1.03 -15.72 -5.81
C GLY A 338 1.81 -16.49 -4.76
N TYR A 339 3.09 -16.14 -4.57
CA TYR A 339 3.92 -16.60 -3.45
C TYR A 339 4.29 -18.09 -3.47
N GLN A 340 4.24 -18.75 -4.64
CA GLN A 340 4.46 -20.20 -4.85
C GLN A 340 5.90 -20.73 -4.61
N SER A 341 6.81 -19.95 -4.05
CA SER A 341 8.20 -20.38 -3.82
C SER A 341 8.74 -20.03 -2.43
N ASP A 342 9.65 -20.85 -1.90
CA ASP A 342 10.31 -20.70 -0.59
C ASP A 342 11.28 -19.50 -0.51
N HIS A 343 10.96 -18.38 -1.15
CA HIS A 343 11.78 -17.17 -1.18
C HIS A 343 11.57 -16.31 0.10
N GLN A 344 11.39 -16.98 1.24
CA GLN A 344 11.01 -16.44 2.57
C GLN A 344 11.97 -15.38 3.15
N LEU A 345 13.06 -15.04 2.46
CA LEU A 345 14.11 -14.13 2.95
C LEU A 345 14.21 -12.82 2.16
N LEU A 346 13.45 -12.64 1.09
CA LEU A 346 13.56 -11.49 0.16
C LEU A 346 12.41 -10.49 0.35
N GLY A 347 12.39 -9.76 1.46
CA GLY A 347 11.50 -8.58 1.56
C GLY A 347 11.25 -8.03 2.97
N CYS A 348 11.42 -8.86 4.00
CA CYS A 348 11.09 -8.43 5.37
C CYS A 348 12.30 -8.35 6.32
N ALA A 349 12.12 -7.57 7.39
CA ALA A 349 13.03 -7.53 8.53
C ALA A 349 13.11 -8.92 9.21
N PRO A 350 14.22 -9.25 9.91
CA PRO A 350 14.32 -10.49 10.68
C PRO A 350 13.14 -10.67 11.65
N GLY A 351 12.48 -11.83 11.62
CA GLY A 351 11.28 -12.11 12.41
C GLY A 351 9.96 -11.65 11.77
N ARG A 352 10.01 -11.08 10.56
CA ARG A 352 8.83 -10.71 9.76
C ARG A 352 8.89 -11.42 8.42
N HIS A 353 7.72 -11.70 7.85
CA HIS A 353 7.57 -12.40 6.58
C HIS A 353 6.60 -11.62 5.70
N LEU A 354 6.81 -11.66 4.38
CA LEU A 354 5.83 -11.15 3.42
C LEU A 354 4.62 -12.08 3.54
N LEU A 355 3.57 -11.61 4.21
CA LEU A 355 2.31 -12.34 4.33
C LEU A 355 1.49 -12.09 3.07
N ALA A 356 1.39 -13.12 2.25
CA ALA A 356 0.24 -13.28 1.39
C ALA A 356 -0.91 -13.86 2.19
N SER A 357 -2.12 -13.47 1.84
CA SER A 357 -3.33 -14.22 2.13
C SER A 357 -3.22 -15.62 1.49
N ALA A 358 -2.68 -16.55 2.27
CA ALA A 358 -2.66 -18.01 2.14
C ALA A 358 -1.88 -18.66 0.96
N ASP A 359 -1.08 -19.67 1.30
CA ASP A 359 -0.85 -20.83 0.44
C ASP A 359 -2.21 -21.44 0.03
N CYS A 360 -2.41 -21.70 -1.26
CA CYS A 360 -3.53 -22.51 -1.75
C CYS A 360 -3.26 -23.98 -1.43
N HIS A 361 -3.57 -24.38 -0.20
CA HIS A 361 -3.63 -25.79 0.20
C HIS A 361 -4.99 -26.35 -0.20
N PHE A 362 -5.01 -27.17 -1.25
CA PHE A 362 -6.24 -27.88 -1.62
C PHE A 362 -6.61 -28.85 -0.49
N LYS A 363 -7.83 -28.73 0.01
CA LYS A 363 -8.43 -29.61 0.99
C LYS A 363 -9.35 -30.60 0.27
N GLU A 364 -9.14 -31.88 0.53
CA GLU A 364 -10.11 -32.91 0.14
C GLU A 364 -11.21 -32.95 1.18
N CYS A 365 -12.42 -32.55 0.79
CA CYS A 365 -13.53 -32.34 1.70
C CYS A 365 -14.75 -33.19 1.35
N THR A 366 -15.31 -33.84 2.37
CA THR A 366 -16.56 -34.61 2.28
C THR A 366 -17.60 -34.05 3.24
N ALA A 367 -18.89 -34.23 2.97
CA ALA A 367 -19.93 -33.82 3.91
C ALA A 367 -19.86 -34.66 5.20
N ARG A 368 -20.07 -34.04 6.36
CA ARG A 368 -20.15 -34.76 7.63
C ARG A 368 -21.41 -35.66 7.65
N PRO A 369 -21.35 -36.84 8.30
CA PRO A 369 -22.51 -37.72 8.44
C PRO A 369 -23.70 -36.99 9.08
N GLY A 370 -24.90 -37.11 8.48
CA GLY A 370 -26.11 -36.44 8.94
C GLY A 370 -26.25 -34.95 8.55
N LYS A 371 -25.30 -34.40 7.79
CA LYS A 371 -25.33 -33.04 7.22
C LYS A 371 -25.39 -33.07 5.68
N GLU A 372 -26.14 -34.04 5.12
CA GLU A 372 -26.15 -34.48 3.71
C GLU A 372 -26.47 -33.41 2.65
N LYS A 373 -26.78 -32.17 3.04
CA LYS A 373 -26.89 -31.04 2.13
C LYS A 373 -25.90 -29.95 2.54
N ALA A 374 -24.62 -30.15 2.24
CA ALA A 374 -23.84 -28.98 1.84
C ALA A 374 -24.55 -28.45 0.59
N ALA A 375 -25.29 -27.35 0.73
CA ALA A 375 -25.97 -26.71 -0.39
C ALA A 375 -24.99 -26.61 -1.58
N GLU A 376 -25.49 -26.81 -2.80
CA GLU A 376 -24.78 -26.46 -4.03
C GLU A 376 -23.98 -25.18 -3.79
N PRO A 377 -22.65 -25.20 -3.96
CA PRO A 377 -21.87 -26.09 -4.84
C PRO A 377 -21.08 -27.22 -4.14
N GLY A 378 -21.36 -27.54 -2.87
CA GLY A 378 -20.75 -28.69 -2.16
C GLY A 378 -19.42 -28.42 -1.45
N CYS A 379 -19.00 -29.36 -0.58
CA CYS A 379 -17.87 -29.18 0.35
C CYS A 379 -16.52 -28.89 -0.31
N HIS A 380 -16.25 -29.50 -1.47
CA HIS A 380 -14.98 -29.31 -2.18
C HIS A 380 -14.82 -27.88 -2.71
N LEU A 381 -15.91 -27.18 -3.01
CA LEU A 381 -15.84 -25.78 -3.45
C LEU A 381 -15.77 -24.86 -2.24
N ILE A 382 -16.71 -25.01 -1.32
CA ILE A 382 -16.86 -24.13 -0.15
C ILE A 382 -15.60 -24.10 0.70
N CYS A 383 -15.00 -25.26 0.98
CA CYS A 383 -13.83 -25.34 1.87
C CYS A 383 -12.50 -25.00 1.22
N ASN A 384 -12.49 -24.84 -0.11
CA ASN A 384 -11.32 -24.41 -0.88
C ASN A 384 -11.47 -22.98 -1.39
N SER A 385 -12.51 -22.27 -0.98
CA SER A 385 -12.78 -20.90 -1.39
C SER A 385 -12.29 -19.90 -0.37
N GLU A 386 -11.77 -18.77 -0.84
CA GLU A 386 -11.48 -17.61 0.00
C GLU A 386 -12.77 -16.87 0.42
N ASP A 387 -13.87 -17.07 -0.31
CA ASP A 387 -15.16 -16.37 -0.07
C ASP A 387 -16.00 -17.00 1.06
N PHE A 388 -15.63 -18.18 1.55
CA PHE A 388 -16.39 -18.90 2.55
C PHE A 388 -15.62 -19.02 3.86
N SER A 389 -16.28 -18.65 4.97
CA SER A 389 -15.67 -18.73 6.30
C SER A 389 -15.27 -20.16 6.69
N ASP A 390 -14.11 -20.31 7.34
CA ASP A 390 -13.65 -21.57 7.94
C ASP A 390 -14.67 -22.17 8.91
N GLY A 391 -15.49 -21.32 9.56
CA GLY A 391 -16.56 -21.74 10.46
C GLY A 391 -17.61 -22.61 9.76
N TYR A 392 -18.04 -22.23 8.55
CA TYR A 392 -19.00 -23.01 7.78
C TYR A 392 -18.41 -24.34 7.30
N CYS A 393 -17.14 -24.31 6.84
CA CYS A 393 -16.43 -25.52 6.42
C CYS A 393 -16.32 -26.53 7.58
N ASN A 394 -15.90 -26.08 8.76
CA ASN A 394 -15.71 -26.95 9.93
C ASN A 394 -17.02 -27.59 10.43
N GLU A 395 -18.13 -26.86 10.35
CA GLU A 395 -19.44 -27.35 10.83
C GLU A 395 -20.04 -28.44 9.93
N ARG A 396 -19.87 -28.35 8.61
CA ARG A 396 -20.59 -29.19 7.64
C ARG A 396 -19.71 -30.16 6.85
N CYS A 397 -18.42 -29.91 6.77
CA CYS A 397 -17.49 -30.70 5.98
C CYS A 397 -16.40 -31.32 6.88
N ASN A 398 -15.91 -32.47 6.46
CA ASN A 398 -14.71 -33.11 6.97
C ASN A 398 -13.63 -32.97 5.91
N CYS A 399 -12.59 -32.21 6.22
CA CYS A 399 -11.54 -31.84 5.28
C CYS A 399 -10.18 -32.32 5.75
N THR A 400 -9.38 -32.82 4.82
CA THR A 400 -7.97 -33.12 5.03
C THR A 400 -7.14 -32.33 4.05
N VAL A 401 -6.04 -31.73 4.52
CA VAL A 401 -5.07 -31.07 3.63
C VAL A 401 -4.54 -32.12 2.67
N SER A 402 -4.70 -31.86 1.37
CA SER A 402 -4.24 -32.75 0.33
C SER A 402 -2.74 -32.53 0.07
N THR A 403 -2.04 -33.58 -0.33
CA THR A 403 -0.64 -33.48 -0.76
C THR A 403 -0.50 -33.17 -2.26
N HIS A 404 -1.62 -33.00 -2.97
CA HIS A 404 -1.63 -32.72 -4.40
C HIS A 404 -1.32 -31.25 -4.70
N SER A 405 -0.67 -30.99 -5.84
CA SER A 405 -0.48 -29.63 -6.35
C SER A 405 -1.82 -29.01 -6.74
N ALA A 406 -1.97 -27.72 -6.48
CA ALA A 406 -3.19 -26.97 -6.72
C ALA A 406 -2.89 -25.57 -7.24
N THR A 407 -3.87 -25.00 -7.93
CA THR A 407 -3.83 -23.64 -8.48
C THR A 407 -5.11 -22.91 -8.09
N THR A 408 -5.03 -21.63 -7.77
CA THR A 408 -6.22 -20.82 -7.54
C THR A 408 -6.92 -20.49 -8.86
N CYS A 409 -8.17 -20.96 -9.03
CA CYS A 409 -9.07 -20.56 -10.11
C CYS A 409 -10.26 -19.82 -9.49
N TRP A 410 -10.50 -18.55 -9.86
CA TRP A 410 -11.62 -17.76 -9.34
C TRP A 410 -11.77 -17.82 -7.80
N MET A 411 -10.72 -17.40 -7.07
CA MET A 411 -10.69 -17.40 -5.59
C MET A 411 -10.94 -18.78 -4.94
N LEU A 412 -10.82 -19.86 -5.71
CA LEU A 412 -10.91 -21.25 -5.26
C LEU A 412 -9.60 -21.97 -5.50
N CYS A 413 -9.13 -22.68 -4.48
CA CYS A 413 -8.02 -23.60 -4.63
C CYS A 413 -8.49 -24.87 -5.36
N VAL A 414 -8.02 -25.07 -6.60
CA VAL A 414 -8.45 -26.19 -7.45
C VAL A 414 -7.27 -27.12 -7.73
N LYS A 415 -7.51 -28.42 -7.58
CA LYS A 415 -6.51 -29.47 -7.85
C LYS A 415 -6.03 -29.41 -9.31
N ASN A 416 -4.72 -29.52 -9.53
CA ASN A 416 -4.16 -29.70 -10.87
C ASN A 416 -4.63 -31.04 -11.48
N LEU A 417 -4.99 -31.04 -12.76
CA LEU A 417 -5.43 -32.25 -13.46
C LEU A 417 -4.24 -33.14 -13.80
N ASP A 418 -4.39 -34.44 -13.56
CA ASP A 418 -3.41 -35.45 -14.02
C ASP A 418 -3.54 -35.76 -15.52
N SER A 419 -4.62 -35.28 -16.16
CA SER A 419 -4.98 -35.63 -17.54
C SER A 419 -4.19 -34.90 -18.62
N CYS A 420 -3.47 -33.82 -18.30
CA CYS A 420 -2.57 -33.16 -19.24
C CYS A 420 -1.46 -32.36 -18.52
N PRO A 421 -0.34 -32.02 -19.19
CA PRO A 421 0.76 -31.29 -18.55
C PRO A 421 0.31 -29.96 -17.93
N GLU A 422 0.89 -29.58 -16.79
CA GLU A 422 0.54 -28.34 -16.08
C GLU A 422 0.61 -27.09 -16.97
N SER A 423 1.56 -27.06 -17.92
CA SER A 423 1.74 -26.00 -18.92
C SER A 423 0.59 -25.87 -19.94
N LYS A 424 -0.29 -26.87 -20.02
CA LYS A 424 -1.52 -26.85 -20.84
C LYS A 424 -2.80 -26.73 -20.00
N GLN A 425 -2.60 -26.64 -18.70
CA GLN A 425 -3.57 -26.38 -17.63
C GLN A 425 -4.14 -24.94 -17.68
N THR A 426 -5.44 -24.68 -17.87
CA THR A 426 -6.01 -23.31 -17.75
C THR A 426 -7.23 -23.28 -16.82
N CYS A 427 -7.48 -22.15 -16.13
CA CYS A 427 -8.72 -21.98 -15.36
C CYS A 427 -9.90 -21.62 -16.27
N SER A 428 -11.05 -22.26 -16.04
CA SER A 428 -12.34 -21.95 -16.67
C SER A 428 -13.40 -21.83 -15.59
N GLY A 429 -13.70 -20.60 -15.19
CA GLY A 429 -14.51 -20.33 -14.00
C GLY A 429 -13.85 -20.93 -12.76
N ILE A 430 -14.62 -21.77 -12.06
CA ILE A 430 -14.25 -22.44 -10.80
C ILE A 430 -13.53 -23.79 -11.00
N GLU A 431 -13.19 -24.14 -12.24
CA GLU A 431 -12.57 -25.42 -12.58
C GLU A 431 -11.25 -25.24 -13.34
N ARG A 432 -10.37 -26.24 -13.22
CA ARG A 432 -9.17 -26.38 -14.05
C ARG A 432 -9.54 -27.23 -15.27
N VAL A 433 -9.21 -26.77 -16.47
CA VAL A 433 -9.49 -27.47 -17.73
C VAL A 433 -8.23 -27.60 -18.57
N CYS A 434 -8.12 -28.70 -19.33
CA CYS A 434 -7.07 -28.84 -20.34
C CYS A 434 -7.38 -27.95 -21.54
N SER A 435 -6.49 -27.03 -21.87
CA SER A 435 -6.59 -26.23 -23.09
C SER A 435 -6.63 -27.16 -24.31
N LYS A 436 -7.67 -27.02 -25.15
CA LYS A 436 -7.71 -27.69 -26.46
C LYS A 436 -6.70 -26.98 -27.36
N LYS A 437 -5.86 -27.76 -28.06
CA LYS A 437 -4.99 -27.22 -29.12
C LYS A 437 -5.81 -26.33 -30.05
N LEU A 438 -5.37 -25.09 -30.26
CA LEU A 438 -5.64 -24.35 -31.49
C LEU A 438 -5.06 -25.10 -32.69
#